data_AF-A0A850MN80-F1
#
_entry.id   AF-A0A850MN80-F1
#
_cell.length_a   1.000
_cell.length_b   1.000
_cell.length_c   1.000
_cell.angle_alpha   90.00
_cell.angle_beta   90.00
_cell.angle_gamma   90.00
#
_symmetry.space_group_name_H-M   'P 1'
#
loop_
_entity.id
_entity.type
_entity.pdbx_description
1 polymer ?
#
loop_
_entity_poly.entity_id
_entity_poly.type
_entity_poly.pdbx_seq_one_letter_code
_entity_poly.pdbx_strand_id
1 'polypeptide(L)' 'MGECDFNNGNLKAQARINFVKRVLNRIGLDERRVNLYECGAAEFNRFLEAVNDTMGKLEKIGPNPLKN' A
#
# COMPACT_ATOMS: atom_id res chain seq x y z
N MET A 1 10.60 7.56 -6.33
CA MET A 1 9.48 8.48 -6.60
C MET A 1 9.93 9.55 -7.53
N GLY A 2 9.53 9.47 -8.80
CA GLY A 2 9.91 10.47 -9.80
C GLY A 2 9.54 10.16 -11.25
N GLU A 3 9.32 8.88 -11.59
CA GLU A 3 9.06 8.46 -12.98
C GLU A 3 7.57 8.45 -13.33
N CYS A 4 6.79 9.38 -12.79
CA CYS A 4 5.38 9.45 -13.16
C CYS A 4 5.24 10.12 -14.53
N ASP A 5 4.69 9.40 -15.51
CA ASP A 5 4.37 9.93 -16.84
C ASP A 5 3.48 11.18 -16.79
N PHE A 6 2.77 11.38 -15.68
CA PHE A 6 1.86 12.49 -15.43
C PHE A 6 2.38 13.46 -14.36
N ASN A 7 3.70 13.71 -14.37
CA ASN A 7 4.42 14.61 -13.47
C ASN A 7 4.44 14.14 -12.00
N ASN A 8 3.41 14.46 -11.22
CA ASN A 8 3.40 14.29 -9.75
C ASN A 8 2.26 13.40 -9.23
N GLY A 9 1.68 12.57 -10.11
CA GLY A 9 0.60 11.65 -9.75
C GLY A 9 1.00 10.69 -8.63
N ASN A 10 2.21 10.13 -8.69
CA ASN A 10 2.77 9.27 -7.65
C ASN A 10 2.94 9.99 -6.30
N LEU A 11 3.41 11.24 -6.28
CA LEU A 11 3.54 12.04 -5.06
C LEU A 11 2.17 12.31 -4.40
N LYS A 12 1.16 12.62 -5.22
CA LYS A 12 -0.22 12.77 -4.75
C LYS A 12 -0.79 11.45 -4.19
N ALA A 13 -0.50 10.32 -4.84
CA ALA A 13 -0.88 9.00 -4.35
C ALA A 13 -0.23 8.70 -3.00
N GLN A 14 1.06 8.98 -2.83
CA GLN A 14 1.76 8.80 -1.55
C GLN A 14 1.14 9.64 -0.43
N ALA A 15 0.82 10.91 -0.69
CA ALA A 15 0.15 11.77 0.29
C ALA A 15 -1.21 11.20 0.73
N ARG A 16 -2.01 10.70 -0.23
CA ARG A 16 -3.31 10.07 0.06
C ARG A 16 -3.16 8.77 0.84
N ILE A 17 -2.20 7.92 0.49
CA ILE A 17 -1.94 6.66 1.21
C ILE A 17 -1.49 6.94 2.64
N ASN A 18 -0.64 7.94 2.87
CA ASN A 18 -0.25 8.36 4.21
C ASN A 18 -1.45 8.83 5.05
N PHE A 19 -2.40 9.52 4.43
CA PHE A 19 -3.65 9.90 5.10
C PHE A 19 -4.52 8.68 5.43
N VAL A 20 -4.71 7.78 4.47
CA VAL A 20 -5.49 6.53 4.66
C VAL A 20 -4.91 5.68 5.78
N LYS A 21 -3.58 5.52 5.84
CA LYS A 21 -2.89 4.81 6.94
C LYS A 21 -3.26 5.37 8.31
N ARG A 22 -3.20 6.69 8.48
CA ARG A 22 -3.62 7.36 9.73
C ARG A 22 -5.10 7.10 10.05
N VAL A 23 -5.98 7.13 9.05
CA VAL A 23 -7.40 6.84 9.24
C VAL A 23 -7.60 5.39 9.70
N LEU A 24 -6.98 4.41 9.04
CA LEU A 24 -7.08 2.98 9.38
C LEU A 24 -6.64 2.72 10.83
N ASN A 25 -5.53 3.30 11.27
CA ASN A 25 -5.09 3.21 12.66
C ASN A 25 -6.10 3.84 13.61
N ARG A 26 -6.65 5.01 13.27
CA ARG A 26 -7.64 5.71 14.11
C ARG A 26 -8.94 4.92 14.28
N ILE A 27 -9.35 4.15 13.28
CA ILE A 27 -10.55 3.30 13.34
C ILE A 27 -10.25 1.85 13.75
N GLY A 28 -9.03 1.54 14.17
CA GLY A 28 -8.66 0.22 14.70
C GLY A 28 -8.51 -0.88 13.63
N LEU A 29 -8.32 -0.54 12.36
CA LEU A 29 -8.17 -1.51 11.27
C LEU A 29 -6.73 -1.87 10.91
N ASP A 30 -5.73 -1.26 11.56
CA ASP A 30 -4.31 -1.41 11.26
C ASP A 30 -3.90 -0.81 9.90
N GLU A 31 -3.01 0.19 9.92
CA GLU A 31 -2.53 0.86 8.72
C GLU A 31 -1.81 -0.05 7.73
N ARG A 32 -1.27 -1.20 8.20
CA ARG A 32 -0.53 -2.15 7.37
C ARG A 32 -1.42 -2.88 6.38
N ARG A 33 -2.76 -2.76 6.48
CA ARG A 33 -3.72 -3.25 5.49
C ARG A 33 -3.66 -2.52 4.14
N VAL A 34 -3.02 -1.35 4.06
CA VAL A 34 -2.82 -0.61 2.81
C VAL A 34 -1.35 -0.24 2.67
N ASN A 35 -0.75 -0.59 1.53
CA ASN A 35 0.63 -0.25 1.20
C ASN A 35 0.71 0.32 -0.22
N LEU A 36 1.69 1.19 -0.44
CA LEU A 36 2.02 1.73 -1.76
C LEU A 36 3.46 1.36 -2.06
N TYR A 37 3.67 0.80 -3.24
CA TYR A 37 4.99 0.46 -3.76
C TYR A 37 5.13 1.10 -5.13
N GLU A 38 6.36 1.46 -5.47
CA GLU A 38 6.70 1.85 -6.82
C GLU A 38 7.20 0.64 -7.58
N CYS A 39 6.73 0.48 -8.81
CA CYS A 39 7.11 -0.58 -9.71
C CYS A 39 7.13 -0.02 -11.13
N GLY A 40 8.29 -0.05 -11.78
CA GLY A 40 8.42 0.25 -13.20
C GLY A 40 7.80 -0.83 -14.08
N ALA A 41 7.52 -0.52 -15.35
CA ALA A 41 6.84 -1.42 -16.27
C ALA A 41 7.55 -2.77 -16.51
N ALA A 42 8.89 -2.79 -16.38
CA ALA A 42 9.71 -3.98 -16.56
C ALA A 42 10.17 -4.62 -15.24
N GLU A 43 9.76 -4.11 -14.08
CA GLU A 43 10.24 -4.58 -12.76
C GLU A 43 9.36 -5.71 -12.19
N PHE A 44 9.20 -6.82 -12.92
CA PHE A 44 8.34 -7.94 -12.48
C PHE A 44 8.70 -8.51 -11.10
N ASN A 45 9.99 -8.66 -10.80
CA ASN A 45 10.43 -9.16 -9.49
C ASN A 45 10.02 -8.23 -8.35
N ARG A 46 10.07 -6.91 -8.57
CA ARG A 46 9.65 -5.92 -7.59
C ARG A 46 8.15 -5.96 -7.33
N PHE A 47 7.36 -6.22 -8.37
CA PHE A 47 5.92 -6.49 -8.22
C PHE A 47 5.68 -7.73 -7.35
N LEU A 48 6.39 -8.84 -7.60
CA LEU A 48 6.29 -10.05 -6.78
C LEU A 48 6.66 -9.80 -5.31
N GLU A 49 7.75 -9.07 -5.06
CA GLU A 49 8.15 -8.67 -3.71
C GLU A 49 7.07 -7.84 -3.01
N ALA A 50 6.48 -6.86 -3.70
CA ALA A 50 5.42 -6.02 -3.15
C ALA A 50 4.15 -6.82 -2.80
N VAL A 51 3.79 -7.80 -3.63
CA VAL A 51 2.67 -8.71 -3.36
C VAL A 51 2.99 -9.58 -2.15
N ASN A 52 4.15 -10.22 -2.11
CA ASN A 52 4.54 -11.10 -1.01
C ASN A 52 4.64 -10.36 0.33
N ASP A 53 5.21 -9.15 0.34
CA ASP A 53 5.28 -8.30 1.54
C ASP A 53 3.87 -7.91 2.03
N THR A 54 2.98 -7.54 1.10
CA THR A 54 1.58 -7.21 1.43
C THR A 54 0.84 -8.41 2.01
N MET A 55 0.98 -9.59 1.39
CA MET A 55 0.35 -10.82 1.88
C MET A 55 0.90 -11.22 3.24
N GLY A 56 2.22 -11.21 3.44
CA GLY A 56 2.83 -11.54 4.72
C GLY A 56 2.45 -10.57 5.85
N LYS A 57 2.21 -9.29 5.54
CA LYS A 57 1.63 -8.34 6.50
C LYS A 57 0.18 -8.68 6.82
N LEU A 58 -0.65 -8.94 5.81
CA LEU A 58 -2.07 -9.27 6.00
C LEU A 58 -2.27 -10.56 6.80
N GLU A 59 -1.45 -11.59 6.56
CA GLU A 59 -1.46 -12.83 7.34
C GLU A 59 -1.22 -12.58 8.83
N LYS A 60 -0.26 -11.69 9.18
CA LYS A 60 0.04 -11.32 10.57
C LYS A 60 -1.06 -10.48 11.24
N ILE A 61 -1.75 -9.65 10.47
CA ILE A 61 -2.86 -8.82 10.98
C ILE A 61 -4.13 -9.65 11.16
N GLY A 62 -4.32 -10.68 10.33
CA GLY A 62 -5.50 -11.52 10.34
C GLY A 62 -6.68 -10.94 9.57
N PRO A 63 -7.85 -11.60 9.64
CA PRO A 63 -9.02 -11.25 8.83
C PRO A 63 -9.50 -9.82 9.09
N ASN A 64 -10.18 -9.23 8.11
CA ASN A 64 -10.77 -7.90 8.25
C ASN A 64 -11.94 -7.96 9.25
N PRO A 65 -11.90 -7.23 10.37
CA PRO A 65 -12.95 -7.27 11.40
C PRO A 65 -14.29 -6.68 10.94
N LEU A 66 -14.34 -5.99 9.80
CA LEU A 66 -15.58 -5.49 9.18
C LEU A 66 -16.20 -6.49 8.20
N LYS A 67 -15.56 -7.64 7.98
CA LYS A 67 -16.09 -8.68 7.11
C LYS A 67 -17.10 -9.51 7.90
N ASN A 68 -18.37 -9.35 7.57
CA ASN A 68 -19.45 -10.25 7.99
C ASN A 68 -19.25 -11.66 7.44
#